data_AF-A0A081S3H9-F1
#
_entry.id   AF-A0A081S3H9-F1
#
_cell.length_a   1.000
_cell.length_b   1.000
_cell.length_c   1.000
_cell.angle_alpha   90.00
_cell.angle_beta   90.00
_cell.angle_gamma   90.00
#
_symmetry.space_group_name_H-M   'P 1'
#
loop_
_entity.id
_entity.type
_entity.pdbx_description
1 polymer ?
#
loop_
_entity_poly.entity_id
_entity_poly.type
_entity_poly.pdbx_seq_one_letter_code
_entity_poly.pdbx_strand_id
1 'polypeptide(L)'
;MISEIDILEDLKETSDEYQHVIIGTYSFDPDFFEEKILPVFRTKDAETILVLTDKDEYQNRFLDMGRAGQEYYIDYCFASQTFHPKFILLTWSEGIKLFLGSVNLTKQAWFESGEMIGSITYFYSEPDKHTEKILSDFREFLSRALEKNILKSKKHRAKISEVIEKLPQSKEKIDSEVKLLHNIDESILKQINKIVNEPIKSVTLSAPFFNTDGSVLDFFVNAGCKNFDIFIQPNRVTEFPKEKIKKLLSQDISINTNQIKFKENESRFIHAKILIIKTNSNSYCLYGSANPTFSGMLSTPEKGNLEICILSKNSDKKYYDPLIENDSILINKIKIDDVQETTSENIKSKKTIQENLLDSYLEGKSLILHRDSTIESFDVILAHSNKEFLKIPIQLTKQELSINLNEEQFAFCSRPTYVFLEYSDNEKVIQSNKRWISTQTLELTPRRMDIERIQKSDG
;
A
#
# COMPACT_ATOMS: atom_id res chain seq x y z
N MET A 1 4.75 -13.25 -19.43
CA MET A 1 6.21 -13.39 -19.50
C MET A 1 6.76 -12.80 -18.21
N ILE A 2 7.66 -13.48 -17.51
CA ILE A 2 8.32 -12.93 -16.31
C ILE A 2 9.51 -12.14 -16.83
N SER A 3 9.52 -10.83 -16.60
CA SER A 3 10.60 -9.94 -17.01
C SER A 3 10.91 -8.97 -15.88
N GLU A 4 12.14 -8.47 -15.86
CA GLU A 4 12.51 -7.34 -15.02
C GLU A 4 11.78 -6.07 -15.51
N ILE A 5 11.33 -5.24 -14.57
CA ILE A 5 10.63 -3.99 -14.85
C ILE A 5 11.36 -2.88 -14.09
N ASP A 6 11.88 -1.89 -14.81
CA ASP A 6 12.29 -0.62 -14.23
C ASP A 6 11.05 0.27 -14.10
N ILE A 7 10.49 0.32 -12.89
CA ILE A 7 9.27 1.11 -12.63
C ILE A 7 9.52 2.58 -12.94
N LEU A 8 10.70 3.12 -12.62
CA LEU A 8 10.97 4.55 -12.80
C LEU A 8 11.03 4.92 -14.27
N GLU A 9 11.63 4.08 -15.11
CA GLU A 9 11.64 4.31 -16.55
C GLU A 9 10.24 4.15 -17.14
N ASP A 10 9.51 3.12 -16.71
CA ASP A 10 8.14 2.89 -17.17
C ASP A 10 7.20 4.07 -16.83
N LEU A 11 7.38 4.71 -15.65
CA LEU A 11 6.69 5.94 -15.29
C LEU A 11 7.03 7.15 -16.19
N LYS A 12 8.22 7.19 -16.80
CA LYS A 12 8.59 8.28 -17.72
C LYS A 12 8.05 8.04 -19.13
N GLU A 13 8.01 6.79 -19.56
CA GLU A 13 7.65 6.40 -20.93
C GLU A 13 6.15 6.22 -21.14
N THR A 14 5.39 5.87 -20.09
CA THR A 14 3.97 5.51 -20.21
C THR A 14 3.09 6.61 -20.83
N SER A 15 3.28 7.88 -20.46
CA SER A 15 2.47 9.01 -20.94
C SER A 15 3.24 10.31 -20.81
N ASP A 16 2.90 11.33 -21.61
CA ASP A 16 3.44 12.69 -21.49
C ASP A 16 2.72 13.57 -20.46
N GLU A 17 1.56 13.12 -20.01
CA GLU A 17 0.80 13.75 -18.94
C GLU A 17 0.18 12.73 -17.98
N TYR A 18 -0.04 13.14 -16.74
CA TYR A 18 -0.89 12.45 -15.79
C TYR A 18 -1.97 13.37 -15.25
N GLN A 19 -3.16 12.84 -15.03
CA GLN A 19 -4.22 13.54 -14.30
C GLN A 19 -4.18 13.16 -12.83
N HIS A 20 -4.16 11.87 -12.52
CA HIS A 20 -4.08 11.40 -11.14
C HIS A 20 -3.00 10.36 -10.98
N VAL A 21 -2.29 10.45 -9.86
CA VAL A 21 -1.28 9.51 -9.38
C VAL A 21 -1.67 9.14 -7.96
N ILE A 22 -2.16 7.92 -7.76
CA ILE A 22 -2.50 7.39 -6.42
C ILE A 22 -1.54 6.27 -6.08
N ILE A 23 -0.81 6.42 -4.97
CA ILE A 23 0.20 5.45 -4.55
C ILE A 23 -0.20 4.88 -3.20
N GLY A 24 -0.39 3.57 -3.12
CA GLY A 24 -0.51 2.85 -1.85
C GLY A 24 0.84 2.30 -1.44
N THR A 25 1.25 2.47 -0.20
CA THR A 25 2.48 1.87 0.32
C THR A 25 2.41 1.59 1.81
N TYR A 26 3.22 0.66 2.33
CA TYR A 26 3.42 0.54 3.76
C TYR A 26 4.51 1.53 4.18
N SER A 27 5.77 1.13 4.02
CA SER A 27 6.92 1.98 4.31
C SER A 27 7.10 3.05 3.24
N PHE A 28 7.29 4.28 3.69
CA PHE A 28 7.47 5.44 2.84
C PHE A 28 8.82 6.08 3.13
N ASP A 29 9.60 6.33 2.08
CA ASP A 29 10.88 7.04 2.11
C ASP A 29 10.68 8.43 1.47
N PRO A 30 10.49 9.49 2.26
CA PRO A 30 10.24 10.84 1.76
C PRO A 30 11.35 11.37 0.86
N ASP A 31 12.61 11.19 1.24
CA ASP A 31 13.77 11.68 0.48
C ASP A 31 13.81 11.02 -0.91
N PHE A 32 13.65 9.70 -0.95
CA PHE A 32 13.60 8.98 -2.22
C PHE A 32 12.43 9.47 -3.08
N PHE A 33 11.24 9.59 -2.50
CA PHE A 33 10.07 10.03 -3.25
C PHE A 33 10.22 11.46 -3.78
N GLU A 34 10.54 12.44 -2.93
CA GLU A 34 10.59 13.86 -3.28
C GLU A 34 11.72 14.19 -4.27
N GLU A 35 12.84 13.45 -4.22
CA GLU A 35 14.01 13.70 -5.07
C GLU A 35 14.07 12.85 -6.34
N LYS A 36 13.42 11.68 -6.39
CA LYS A 36 13.49 10.77 -7.56
C LYS A 36 12.16 10.57 -8.26
N ILE A 37 11.07 10.43 -7.51
CA ILE A 37 9.78 10.02 -8.07
C ILE A 37 8.89 11.24 -8.37
N LEU A 38 8.73 12.14 -7.40
CA LEU A 38 7.95 13.37 -7.53
C LEU A 38 8.36 14.22 -8.74
N PRO A 39 9.67 14.41 -9.07
CA PRO A 39 10.05 15.17 -10.26
C PRO A 39 9.50 14.57 -11.55
N VAL A 40 9.39 13.24 -11.68
CA VAL A 40 8.79 12.60 -12.86
C VAL A 40 7.34 13.04 -13.01
N PHE A 41 6.53 12.90 -11.97
CA PHE A 41 5.12 13.29 -12.02
C PHE A 41 4.93 14.79 -12.26
N ARG A 42 5.80 15.64 -11.70
CA ARG A 42 5.78 17.08 -11.96
C ARG A 42 6.14 17.42 -13.41
N THR A 43 7.12 16.73 -14.01
CA THR A 43 7.45 16.93 -15.44
C THR A 43 6.34 16.46 -16.38
N LYS A 44 5.45 15.58 -15.88
CA LYS A 44 4.27 15.06 -16.57
C LYS A 44 2.98 15.79 -16.13
N ASP A 45 3.09 17.00 -15.58
CA ASP A 45 1.95 17.87 -15.20
C ASP A 45 0.85 17.18 -14.37
N ALA A 46 1.22 16.26 -13.47
CA ALA A 46 0.26 15.53 -12.64
C ALA A 46 -0.68 16.47 -11.85
N GLU A 47 -1.99 16.41 -12.09
CA GLU A 47 -2.98 17.27 -11.38
C GLU A 47 -3.10 16.91 -9.90
N THR A 48 -3.00 15.62 -9.59
CA THR A 48 -3.11 15.10 -8.24
C THR A 48 -2.10 14.00 -8.03
N ILE A 49 -1.30 14.15 -6.98
CA ILE A 49 -0.40 13.11 -6.49
C ILE A 49 -0.79 12.84 -5.04
N LEU A 50 -1.32 11.66 -4.76
CA LEU A 50 -1.77 11.26 -3.43
C LEU A 50 -1.08 9.97 -3.00
N VAL A 51 -0.31 10.05 -1.92
CA VAL A 51 0.32 8.92 -1.26
C VAL A 51 -0.54 8.48 -0.08
N LEU A 52 -0.90 7.20 -0.06
CA LEU A 52 -1.59 6.53 1.03
C LEU A 52 -0.60 5.62 1.74
N THR A 53 -0.41 5.82 3.03
CA THR A 53 0.56 5.06 3.84
C THR A 53 -0.04 4.54 5.14
N ASP A 54 0.77 3.84 5.93
CA ASP A 54 0.42 3.38 7.26
C ASP A 54 0.45 4.53 8.28
N LYS A 55 -0.37 4.41 9.33
CA LYS A 55 -0.48 5.43 10.37
C LYS A 55 0.86 5.71 11.05
N ASP A 56 1.63 4.67 11.37
CA ASP A 56 2.89 4.86 12.09
C ASP A 56 3.98 5.42 11.18
N GLU A 57 4.02 4.99 9.91
CA GLU A 57 4.89 5.60 8.90
C GLU A 57 4.57 7.07 8.70
N TYR A 58 3.29 7.42 8.55
CA TYR A 58 2.85 8.81 8.45
C TYR A 58 3.24 9.65 9.67
N GLN A 59 2.96 9.17 10.89
CA GLN A 59 3.18 9.95 12.12
C GLN A 59 4.65 10.17 12.46
N ASN A 60 5.56 9.31 11.99
CA ASN A 60 6.98 9.39 12.33
C ASN A 60 7.84 10.14 11.28
N ARG A 61 7.28 10.55 10.13
CA ARG A 61 8.06 11.08 8.98
C ARG A 61 7.87 12.56 8.68
N PHE A 62 7.15 13.31 9.52
CA PHE A 62 6.84 14.73 9.28
C PHE A 62 8.05 15.65 9.09
N LEU A 63 9.19 15.33 9.71
CA LEU A 63 10.40 16.16 9.57
C LEU A 63 11.20 15.82 8.31
N ASP A 64 10.90 14.69 7.67
CA ASP A 64 11.60 14.18 6.49
C ASP A 64 10.87 14.60 5.19
N MET A 65 9.62 15.11 5.29
CA MET A 65 8.80 15.50 4.14
C MET A 65 8.85 17.02 3.91
N GLY A 66 9.65 17.45 2.94
CA GLY A 66 9.89 18.85 2.62
C GLY A 66 8.93 19.45 1.60
N ARG A 67 7.98 18.67 1.04
CA ARG A 67 7.04 19.12 -0.01
C ARG A 67 5.58 18.65 0.19
N ALA A 68 5.31 17.89 1.24
CA ALA A 68 3.98 17.35 1.56
C ALA A 68 2.94 18.45 1.82
N GLY A 69 1.70 18.20 1.39
CA GLY A 69 0.58 19.15 1.49
C GLY A 69 0.63 20.30 0.48
N GLN A 70 1.72 20.45 -0.27
CA GLN A 70 1.92 21.52 -1.27
C GLN A 70 2.14 20.97 -2.68
N GLU A 71 3.13 20.10 -2.87
CA GLU A 71 3.46 19.50 -4.19
C GLU A 71 2.95 18.07 -4.36
N TYR A 72 2.55 17.44 -3.27
CA TYR A 72 1.80 16.18 -3.25
C TYR A 72 0.99 16.10 -1.97
N TYR A 73 -0.05 15.30 -1.99
CA TYR A 73 -0.83 14.95 -0.81
C TYR A 73 -0.34 13.63 -0.23
N ILE A 74 -0.39 13.51 1.09
CA ILE A 74 -0.12 12.26 1.79
C ILE A 74 -1.09 12.10 2.95
N ASP A 75 -1.58 10.88 3.11
CA ASP A 75 -2.49 10.52 4.19
C ASP A 75 -2.22 9.10 4.68
N TYR A 76 -2.61 8.82 5.93
CA TYR A 76 -2.65 7.46 6.43
C TYR A 76 -4.02 6.83 6.25
N CYS A 77 -4.00 5.53 6.00
CA CYS A 77 -5.17 4.69 5.94
C CYS A 77 -5.28 3.85 7.22
N PHE A 78 -6.49 3.62 7.69
CA PHE A 78 -6.76 2.85 8.90
C PHE A 78 -6.77 1.34 8.62
N ALA A 79 -6.01 0.61 9.44
CA ALA A 79 -6.15 -0.80 9.70
C ALA A 79 -5.84 -1.05 11.18
N SER A 80 -6.33 -2.14 11.76
CA SER A 80 -6.07 -2.49 13.16
C SER A 80 -4.59 -2.84 13.39
N GLN A 81 -3.90 -3.35 12.37
CA GLN A 81 -2.46 -3.54 12.39
C GLN A 81 -1.81 -2.60 11.38
N THR A 82 -1.67 -3.03 10.12
CA THR A 82 -0.90 -2.26 9.12
C THR A 82 -1.71 -2.00 7.85
N PHE A 83 -1.67 -0.76 7.34
CA PHE A 83 -2.01 -0.50 5.94
C PHE A 83 -0.87 -0.99 5.06
N HIS A 84 -1.08 -2.11 4.39
CA HIS A 84 -0.05 -2.81 3.64
C HIS A 84 -0.22 -2.88 2.11
N PRO A 85 -1.30 -2.37 1.45
CA PRO A 85 -1.36 -2.38 -0.02
C PRO A 85 -0.19 -1.62 -0.66
N LYS A 86 0.30 -2.15 -1.79
CA LYS A 86 1.40 -1.56 -2.56
C LYS A 86 0.99 -1.49 -4.02
N PHE A 87 0.72 -0.28 -4.48
CA PHE A 87 0.27 -0.04 -5.84
C PHE A 87 0.63 1.38 -6.30
N ILE A 88 0.70 1.57 -7.62
CA ILE A 88 0.76 2.89 -8.25
C ILE A 88 -0.31 2.90 -9.34
N LEU A 89 -1.33 3.73 -9.15
CA LEU A 89 -2.38 3.95 -10.14
C LEU A 89 -2.16 5.30 -10.82
N LEU A 90 -2.10 5.29 -12.14
CA LEU A 90 -1.95 6.45 -13.01
C LEU A 90 -3.16 6.52 -13.92
N THR A 91 -3.72 7.71 -14.09
CA THR A 91 -4.76 7.97 -15.10
C THR A 91 -4.36 9.18 -15.92
N TRP A 92 -4.59 9.14 -17.23
CA TRP A 92 -4.45 10.27 -18.14
C TRP A 92 -5.60 10.29 -19.14
N SER A 93 -5.57 11.23 -20.08
CA SER A 93 -6.65 11.42 -21.07
C SER A 93 -6.89 10.21 -21.97
N GLU A 94 -5.86 9.42 -22.27
CA GLU A 94 -5.94 8.29 -23.20
C GLU A 94 -5.97 6.92 -22.51
N GLY A 95 -5.67 6.84 -21.21
CA GLY A 95 -5.58 5.55 -20.55
C GLY A 95 -5.35 5.55 -19.05
N ILE A 96 -5.12 4.33 -18.55
CA ILE A 96 -4.92 3.99 -17.14
C ILE A 96 -3.73 3.03 -17.05
N LYS A 97 -2.92 3.18 -16.02
CA LYS A 97 -1.87 2.22 -15.69
C LYS A 97 -1.89 1.87 -14.21
N LEU A 98 -1.82 0.59 -13.90
CA LEU A 98 -1.76 0.08 -12.54
C LEU A 98 -0.55 -0.83 -12.37
N PHE A 99 0.31 -0.45 -11.44
CA PHE A 99 1.32 -1.32 -10.86
C PHE A 99 0.80 -1.87 -9.53
N LEU A 100 0.99 -3.16 -9.27
CA LEU A 100 0.58 -3.80 -8.03
C LEU A 100 1.54 -4.93 -7.67
N GLY A 101 2.04 -4.95 -6.43
CA GLY A 101 3.03 -5.96 -6.05
C GLY A 101 3.45 -5.90 -4.59
N SER A 102 4.72 -6.25 -4.35
CA SER A 102 5.35 -6.24 -3.02
C SER A 102 6.25 -5.01 -2.78
N VAL A 103 6.33 -4.10 -3.75
CA VAL A 103 7.24 -2.94 -3.78
C VAL A 103 6.75 -1.79 -2.90
N ASN A 104 7.43 -1.52 -1.78
CA ASN A 104 7.20 -0.28 -1.01
C ASN A 104 7.78 0.95 -1.73
N LEU A 105 7.32 2.16 -1.41
CA LEU A 105 7.85 3.40 -1.97
C LEU A 105 9.12 3.81 -1.23
N THR A 106 10.17 3.02 -1.43
CA THR A 106 11.48 3.17 -0.80
C THR A 106 12.58 2.87 -1.79
N LYS A 107 13.75 3.50 -1.62
CA LYS A 107 14.92 3.24 -2.48
C LYS A 107 15.29 1.75 -2.47
N GLN A 108 15.28 1.13 -1.30
CA GLN A 108 15.62 -0.29 -1.13
C GLN A 108 14.68 -1.21 -1.94
N ALA A 109 13.36 -0.97 -1.92
CA ALA A 109 12.42 -1.81 -2.64
C ALA A 109 12.51 -1.62 -4.17
N TRP A 110 12.78 -0.40 -4.63
CA TRP A 110 12.83 -0.09 -6.07
C TRP A 110 14.11 -0.54 -6.76
N PHE A 111 15.26 -0.53 -6.06
CA PHE A 111 16.56 -0.78 -6.70
C PHE A 111 17.35 -1.94 -6.11
N GLU A 112 17.06 -2.36 -4.88
CA GLU A 112 17.94 -3.29 -4.17
C GLU A 112 17.25 -4.63 -3.89
N SER A 113 15.98 -4.65 -3.50
CA SER A 113 15.29 -5.89 -3.13
C SER A 113 14.79 -6.67 -4.35
N GLY A 114 14.67 -7.98 -4.19
CA GLY A 114 13.95 -8.87 -5.10
C GLY A 114 12.47 -8.81 -4.80
N GLU A 115 11.75 -7.99 -5.56
CA GLU A 115 10.31 -7.78 -5.43
C GLU A 115 9.55 -8.45 -6.58
N MET A 116 8.25 -8.66 -6.39
CA MET A 116 7.35 -9.12 -7.44
C MET A 116 6.30 -8.05 -7.72
N ILE A 117 6.11 -7.70 -8.99
CA ILE A 117 5.17 -6.67 -9.42
C ILE A 117 4.46 -7.10 -10.71
N GLY A 118 3.17 -6.81 -10.78
CA GLY A 118 2.39 -6.84 -12.01
C GLY A 118 2.17 -5.41 -12.51
N SER A 119 2.19 -5.22 -13.81
CA SER A 119 1.89 -3.95 -14.49
C SER A 119 0.82 -4.21 -15.53
N ILE A 120 -0.23 -3.39 -15.53
CA ILE A 120 -1.26 -3.38 -16.59
C ILE A 120 -1.41 -1.96 -17.13
N THR A 121 -1.50 -1.87 -18.46
CA THR A 121 -1.79 -0.63 -19.16
C THR A 121 -3.08 -0.83 -19.94
N TYR A 122 -3.98 0.15 -19.83
CA TYR A 122 -5.27 0.15 -20.49
C TYR A 122 -5.44 1.45 -21.28
N PHE A 123 -5.66 1.34 -22.59
CA PHE A 123 -5.95 2.48 -23.45
C PHE A 123 -7.44 2.52 -23.77
N TYR A 124 -8.07 3.69 -23.66
CA TYR A 124 -9.50 3.82 -23.96
C TYR A 124 -9.82 3.54 -25.44
N SER A 125 -8.85 3.73 -26.33
CA SER A 125 -8.97 3.43 -27.77
C SER A 125 -8.93 1.95 -28.09
N GLU A 126 -8.34 1.13 -27.22
CA GLU A 126 -8.11 -0.30 -27.42
C GLU A 126 -8.55 -1.09 -26.18
N PRO A 127 -9.86 -1.16 -25.91
CA PRO A 127 -10.37 -1.79 -24.70
C PRO A 127 -10.11 -3.31 -24.69
N ASP A 128 -9.40 -3.77 -23.67
CA ASP A 128 -9.22 -5.20 -23.37
C ASP A 128 -10.08 -5.63 -22.17
N LYS A 129 -11.02 -6.55 -22.40
CA LYS A 129 -11.97 -7.00 -21.38
C LYS A 129 -11.31 -7.63 -20.14
N HIS A 130 -10.15 -8.27 -20.30
CA HIS A 130 -9.44 -8.86 -19.16
C HIS A 130 -8.82 -7.78 -18.28
N THR A 131 -8.19 -6.78 -18.89
CA THR A 131 -7.64 -5.60 -18.21
C THR A 131 -8.73 -4.76 -17.57
N GLU A 132 -9.85 -4.52 -18.28
CA GLU A 132 -11.03 -3.86 -17.72
C GLU A 132 -11.53 -4.56 -16.46
N LYS A 133 -11.53 -5.90 -16.45
CA LYS A 133 -11.96 -6.67 -15.28
C LYS A 133 -11.04 -6.45 -14.08
N ILE A 134 -9.72 -6.42 -14.28
CA ILE A 134 -8.76 -6.17 -13.20
C ILE A 134 -8.92 -4.74 -12.66
N LEU A 135 -9.05 -3.75 -13.55
CA LEU A 135 -9.27 -2.37 -13.16
C LEU A 135 -10.63 -2.15 -12.48
N SER A 136 -11.66 -2.91 -12.88
CA SER A 136 -12.95 -2.92 -12.20
C SER A 136 -12.86 -3.53 -10.79
N ASP A 137 -12.02 -4.55 -10.58
CA ASP A 137 -11.75 -5.08 -9.23
C ASP A 137 -10.97 -4.08 -8.38
N PHE A 138 -10.03 -3.34 -8.98
CA PHE A 138 -9.34 -2.26 -8.30
C PHE A 138 -10.29 -1.09 -7.94
N ARG A 139 -11.25 -0.77 -8.82
CA ARG A 139 -12.32 0.18 -8.56
C ARG A 139 -13.16 -0.23 -7.35
N GLU A 140 -13.51 -1.52 -7.24
CA GLU A 140 -14.23 -2.06 -6.08
C GLU A 140 -13.38 -1.94 -4.81
N PHE A 141 -12.09 -2.27 -4.86
CA PHE A 141 -11.18 -2.08 -3.73
C PHE A 141 -11.16 -0.64 -3.22
N LEU A 142 -11.00 0.35 -4.12
CA LEU A 142 -11.03 1.77 -3.73
C LEU A 142 -12.41 2.18 -3.17
N SER A 143 -13.49 1.77 -3.83
CA SER A 143 -14.86 2.06 -3.40
C SER A 143 -15.13 1.53 -1.99
N ARG A 144 -14.76 0.27 -1.74
CA ARG A 144 -14.88 -0.37 -0.43
C ARG A 144 -14.02 0.30 0.63
N ALA A 145 -12.81 0.75 0.29
CA ALA A 145 -11.96 1.47 1.22
C ALA A 145 -12.61 2.80 1.68
N LEU A 146 -13.28 3.51 0.76
CA LEU A 146 -14.05 4.70 1.10
C LEU A 146 -15.29 4.35 1.96
N GLU A 147 -16.07 3.34 1.57
CA GLU A 147 -17.27 2.90 2.31
C GLU A 147 -16.95 2.51 3.76
N LYS A 148 -15.85 1.78 3.97
CA LYS A 148 -15.39 1.34 5.29
C LYS A 148 -14.65 2.42 6.07
N ASN A 149 -14.54 3.63 5.53
CA ASN A 149 -13.83 4.74 6.14
C ASN A 149 -12.38 4.40 6.50
N ILE A 150 -11.70 3.62 5.63
CA ILE A 150 -10.27 3.34 5.72
C ILE A 150 -9.49 4.65 5.60
N LEU A 151 -9.87 5.51 4.66
CA LEU A 151 -9.39 6.88 4.55
C LEU A 151 -10.41 7.84 5.18
N LYS A 152 -9.94 8.72 6.08
CA LYS A 152 -10.80 9.63 6.84
C LYS A 152 -10.89 11.04 6.25
N SER A 153 -9.81 11.54 5.63
CA SER A 153 -9.80 12.89 5.04
C SER A 153 -10.86 13.04 3.97
N LYS A 154 -11.78 13.99 4.15
CA LYS A 154 -12.82 14.33 3.18
C LYS A 154 -12.19 14.79 1.86
N LYS A 155 -11.16 15.65 1.93
CA LYS A 155 -10.47 16.15 0.74
C LYS A 155 -9.81 15.02 -0.05
N HIS A 156 -9.05 14.15 0.61
CA HIS A 156 -8.37 13.05 -0.10
C HIS A 156 -9.36 11.98 -0.59
N ARG A 157 -10.46 11.71 0.13
CA ARG A 157 -11.53 10.84 -0.36
C ARG A 157 -12.16 11.37 -1.65
N ALA A 158 -12.37 12.68 -1.77
CA ALA A 158 -12.87 13.27 -3.01
C ALA A 158 -11.94 13.02 -4.19
N LYS A 159 -10.61 13.10 -3.99
CA LYS A 159 -9.63 12.74 -5.01
C LYS A 159 -9.65 11.25 -5.40
N ILE A 160 -9.86 10.36 -4.44
CA ILE A 160 -10.08 8.94 -4.76
C ILE A 160 -11.40 8.73 -5.52
N SER A 161 -12.46 9.46 -5.18
CA SER A 161 -13.73 9.40 -5.91
C SER A 161 -13.59 9.87 -7.36
N GLU A 162 -12.86 10.96 -7.64
CA GLU A 162 -12.55 11.41 -9.01
C GLU A 162 -11.89 10.29 -9.83
N VAL A 163 -10.97 9.54 -9.22
CA VAL A 163 -10.28 8.42 -9.86
C VAL A 163 -11.20 7.21 -10.06
N ILE A 164 -12.06 6.89 -9.09
CA ILE A 164 -13.04 5.78 -9.19
C ILE A 164 -13.96 5.96 -10.39
N GLU A 165 -14.36 7.18 -10.70
CA GLU A 165 -15.21 7.48 -11.86
C GLU A 165 -14.49 7.29 -13.21
N LYS A 166 -13.16 7.34 -13.23
CA LYS A 166 -12.36 7.06 -14.44
C LYS A 166 -12.09 5.56 -14.65
N LEU A 167 -12.13 4.77 -13.59
CA LEU A 167 -11.89 3.33 -13.69
C LEU A 167 -13.08 2.61 -14.35
N PRO A 168 -12.84 1.62 -15.22
CA PRO A 168 -13.91 0.86 -15.85
C PRO A 168 -14.76 0.12 -14.81
N GLN A 169 -16.05 0.01 -15.09
CA GLN A 169 -16.98 -0.80 -14.32
C GLN A 169 -17.43 -1.99 -15.16
N SER A 170 -16.89 -3.18 -14.86
CA SER A 170 -17.28 -4.40 -15.55
C SER A 170 -18.54 -4.99 -14.90
N LYS A 171 -19.62 -5.11 -15.68
CA LYS A 171 -20.87 -5.77 -15.25
C LYS A 171 -20.93 -7.23 -15.71
N GLU A 172 -20.01 -7.65 -16.58
CA GLU A 172 -19.98 -9.00 -17.15
C GLU A 172 -19.28 -9.96 -16.19
N LYS A 173 -19.84 -11.17 -16.05
CA LYS A 173 -19.13 -12.28 -15.40
C LYS A 173 -18.08 -12.83 -16.36
N ILE A 174 -16.93 -12.18 -16.42
CA ILE A 174 -15.77 -12.66 -17.17
C ILE A 174 -15.08 -13.71 -16.29
N ASP A 175 -14.94 -14.94 -16.81
CA ASP A 175 -14.07 -15.94 -16.19
C ASP A 175 -12.61 -15.59 -16.51
N SER A 176 -12.06 -14.66 -15.73
CA SER A 176 -10.69 -14.19 -15.90
C SER A 176 -9.71 -15.14 -15.21
N GLU A 177 -8.63 -15.49 -15.92
CA GLU A 177 -7.48 -16.18 -15.36
C GLU A 177 -6.72 -15.34 -14.34
N VAL A 178 -6.87 -14.01 -14.38
CA VAL A 178 -6.27 -13.08 -13.43
C VAL A 178 -7.35 -12.36 -12.64
N LYS A 179 -7.24 -12.39 -11.31
CA LYS A 179 -8.17 -11.75 -10.37
C LYS A 179 -7.40 -10.92 -9.36
N LEU A 180 -7.93 -9.74 -9.03
CA LEU A 180 -7.43 -8.94 -7.93
C LEU A 180 -8.19 -9.33 -6.65
N LEU A 181 -7.44 -9.61 -5.59
CA LEU A 181 -7.98 -9.95 -4.28
C LEU A 181 -7.57 -8.89 -3.25
N HIS A 182 -8.49 -8.52 -2.35
CA HIS A 182 -8.22 -7.64 -1.22
C HIS A 182 -9.01 -8.11 0.00
N ASN A 183 -8.54 -7.82 1.21
CA ASN A 183 -9.12 -8.40 2.43
C ASN A 183 -10.09 -7.50 3.21
N ILE A 184 -10.61 -6.43 2.60
CA ILE A 184 -11.51 -5.46 3.27
C ILE A 184 -12.69 -6.15 3.97
N ASP A 185 -13.45 -6.98 3.24
CA ASP A 185 -14.63 -7.67 3.76
C ASP A 185 -14.41 -9.16 4.05
N GLU A 186 -13.45 -9.79 3.37
CA GLU A 186 -13.17 -11.21 3.50
C GLU A 186 -11.68 -11.49 3.34
N SER A 187 -11.09 -12.30 4.23
CA SER A 187 -9.66 -12.66 4.18
C SER A 187 -9.24 -13.25 2.84
N ILE A 188 -8.00 -12.98 2.41
CA ILE A 188 -7.43 -13.46 1.14
C ILE A 188 -7.57 -14.99 0.98
N LEU A 189 -7.22 -15.78 1.99
CA LEU A 189 -7.26 -17.24 1.89
C LEU A 189 -8.69 -17.80 1.79
N LYS A 190 -9.67 -17.15 2.42
CA LYS A 190 -11.09 -17.55 2.26
C LYS A 190 -11.58 -17.30 0.83
N GLN A 191 -11.13 -16.22 0.18
CA GLN A 191 -11.42 -15.99 -1.24
C GLN A 191 -10.73 -17.03 -2.12
N ILE A 192 -9.45 -17.35 -1.84
CA ILE A 192 -8.72 -18.42 -2.53
C ILE A 192 -9.44 -19.75 -2.42
N ASN A 193 -9.96 -20.12 -1.25
CA ASN A 193 -10.72 -21.36 -1.07
C ASN A 193 -11.95 -21.45 -1.98
N LYS A 194 -12.60 -20.31 -2.26
CA LYS A 194 -13.75 -20.24 -3.15
C LYS A 194 -13.35 -20.32 -4.62
N ILE A 195 -12.19 -19.77 -4.97
CA ILE A 195 -11.68 -19.71 -6.35
C ILE A 195 -11.02 -21.05 -6.75
N VAL A 196 -10.20 -21.62 -5.87
CA VAL A 196 -9.56 -22.92 -6.03
C VAL A 196 -10.54 -24.00 -5.59
N ASN A 197 -11.56 -24.23 -6.43
CA ASN A 197 -12.63 -25.19 -6.16
C ASN A 197 -12.22 -26.63 -6.55
N GLU A 198 -11.02 -27.05 -6.15
CA GLU A 198 -10.45 -28.37 -6.42
C GLU A 198 -9.52 -28.81 -5.29
N PRO A 199 -9.29 -30.13 -5.10
CA PRO A 199 -8.32 -30.61 -4.13
C PRO A 199 -6.92 -30.06 -4.39
N ILE A 200 -6.36 -29.40 -3.37
CA ILE A 200 -4.99 -28.87 -3.40
C ILE A 200 -3.99 -30.02 -3.30
N LYS A 201 -3.07 -30.10 -4.27
CA LYS A 201 -2.03 -31.13 -4.34
C LYS A 201 -0.74 -30.71 -3.68
N SER A 202 -0.32 -29.47 -3.90
CA SER A 202 0.83 -28.89 -3.25
C SER A 202 0.70 -27.38 -3.11
N VAL A 203 1.40 -26.86 -2.12
CA VAL A 203 1.51 -25.43 -1.85
C VAL A 203 2.97 -25.06 -1.77
N THR A 204 3.36 -24.03 -2.52
CA THR A 204 4.67 -23.42 -2.43
C THR A 204 4.55 -22.04 -1.81
N LEU A 205 5.39 -21.75 -0.82
CA LEU A 205 5.45 -20.45 -0.12
C LEU A 205 6.85 -19.87 -0.25
N SER A 206 6.95 -18.60 -0.66
CA SER A 206 8.17 -17.80 -0.56
C SER A 206 7.81 -16.44 0.03
N ALA A 207 8.29 -16.14 1.24
CA ALA A 207 8.06 -14.85 1.89
C ALA A 207 9.06 -14.64 3.05
N PRO A 208 9.29 -13.38 3.47
CA PRO A 208 10.16 -13.09 4.60
C PRO A 208 9.46 -13.10 5.98
N PHE A 209 8.13 -12.99 6.05
CA PHE A 209 7.40 -12.89 7.32
C PHE A 209 6.34 -13.97 7.45
N PHE A 210 6.29 -14.62 8.61
CA PHE A 210 5.33 -15.67 8.96
C PHE A 210 4.72 -15.37 10.34
N ASN A 211 3.90 -16.29 10.86
CA ASN A 211 3.59 -16.34 12.28
C ASN A 211 4.04 -17.66 12.86
N THR A 212 4.56 -17.62 14.09
CA THR A 212 5.11 -18.80 14.77
C THR A 212 4.07 -19.90 14.98
N ASP A 213 2.78 -19.58 15.00
CA ASP A 213 1.67 -20.53 15.11
C ASP A 213 1.46 -21.39 13.85
N GLY A 214 1.96 -20.92 12.70
CA GLY A 214 1.76 -21.51 11.38
C GLY A 214 0.30 -21.61 10.94
N SER A 215 -0.52 -20.62 11.30
CA SER A 215 -1.94 -20.53 10.93
C SER A 215 -2.23 -20.67 9.44
N VAL A 216 -1.36 -20.14 8.56
CA VAL A 216 -1.49 -20.31 7.10
C VAL A 216 -1.23 -21.75 6.66
N LEU A 217 -0.29 -22.46 7.30
CA LEU A 217 -0.09 -23.89 7.02
C LEU A 217 -1.31 -24.70 7.45
N ASP A 218 -1.88 -24.39 8.62
CA ASP A 218 -3.11 -25.04 9.10
C ASP A 218 -4.28 -24.87 8.15
N PHE A 219 -4.44 -23.67 7.58
CA PHE A 219 -5.49 -23.42 6.59
C PHE A 219 -5.39 -24.42 5.41
N PHE A 220 -4.20 -24.62 4.84
CA PHE A 220 -4.00 -25.52 3.71
C PHE A 220 -4.06 -27.01 4.10
N VAL A 221 -3.56 -27.38 5.28
CA VAL A 221 -3.69 -28.75 5.81
C VAL A 221 -5.16 -29.10 6.02
N ASN A 222 -5.94 -28.18 6.59
CA ASN A 222 -7.38 -28.35 6.77
C ASN A 222 -8.15 -28.41 5.43
N ALA A 223 -7.62 -27.75 4.39
CA ALA A 223 -8.12 -27.87 3.02
C ALA A 223 -7.67 -29.18 2.32
N GLY A 224 -6.93 -30.05 3.01
CA GLY A 224 -6.51 -31.38 2.52
C GLY A 224 -5.15 -31.41 1.82
N CYS A 225 -4.39 -30.31 1.82
CA CYS A 225 -3.04 -30.29 1.27
C CYS A 225 -2.07 -31.09 2.16
N LYS A 226 -1.23 -31.92 1.53
CA LYS A 226 -0.21 -32.72 2.22
C LYS A 226 1.23 -32.43 1.79
N ASN A 227 1.44 -31.57 0.80
CA ASN A 227 2.77 -31.32 0.23
C ASN A 227 3.06 -29.83 0.22
N PHE A 228 4.14 -29.43 0.88
CA PHE A 228 4.57 -28.05 1.00
C PHE A 228 6.03 -27.88 0.62
N ASP A 229 6.32 -26.82 -0.13
CA ASP A 229 7.68 -26.34 -0.37
C ASP A 229 7.77 -24.90 0.13
N ILE A 230 8.64 -24.66 1.11
CA ILE A 230 8.80 -23.35 1.76
C ILE A 230 10.19 -22.83 1.44
N PHE A 231 10.25 -21.71 0.75
CA PHE A 231 11.47 -21.04 0.31
C PHE A 231 11.70 -19.78 1.13
N ILE A 232 12.87 -19.65 1.76
CA ILE A 232 13.20 -18.54 2.65
C ILE A 232 14.66 -18.12 2.50
N GLN A 233 14.97 -16.91 2.98
CA GLN A 233 16.34 -16.50 3.26
C GLN A 233 16.63 -16.62 4.75
N PRO A 234 17.44 -17.61 5.20
CA PRO A 234 17.91 -17.66 6.59
C PRO A 234 18.57 -16.32 6.96
N ASN A 235 18.40 -15.88 8.20
CA ASN A 235 18.79 -14.56 8.72
C ASN A 235 18.02 -13.36 8.15
N ARG A 236 16.98 -13.60 7.35
CA ARG A 236 16.07 -12.58 6.80
C ARG A 236 14.59 -12.97 6.92
N VAL A 237 14.30 -14.08 7.61
CA VAL A 237 12.95 -14.54 7.90
C VAL A 237 12.58 -14.20 9.34
N THR A 238 11.33 -13.83 9.58
CA THR A 238 10.80 -13.44 10.90
C THR A 238 9.61 -14.33 11.28
N GLU A 239 9.55 -14.74 12.55
CA GLU A 239 8.47 -15.55 13.13
C GLU A 239 8.23 -16.87 12.37
N PHE A 240 9.31 -17.56 11.99
CA PHE A 240 9.23 -18.77 11.20
C PHE A 240 8.61 -19.94 12.01
N PRO A 241 7.59 -20.67 11.51
CA PRO A 241 6.81 -21.61 12.30
C PRO A 241 7.50 -22.98 12.51
N LYS A 242 8.70 -23.01 13.07
CA LYS A 242 9.53 -24.23 13.24
C LYS A 242 8.80 -25.36 13.96
N GLU A 243 8.25 -25.06 15.15
CA GLU A 243 7.59 -26.06 15.99
C GLU A 243 6.30 -26.58 15.34
N LYS A 244 5.58 -25.70 14.64
CA LYS A 244 4.41 -26.11 13.86
C LYS A 244 4.80 -27.05 12.72
N ILE A 245 5.84 -26.74 11.96
CA ILE A 245 6.33 -27.58 10.87
C ILE A 245 6.76 -28.95 11.40
N LYS A 246 7.52 -29.02 12.51
CA LYS A 246 7.90 -30.29 13.16
C LYS A 246 6.69 -31.14 13.52
N LYS A 247 5.64 -30.53 14.08
CA LYS A 247 4.38 -31.22 14.40
C LYS A 247 3.71 -31.76 13.14
N LEU A 248 3.62 -30.98 12.06
CA LEU A 248 3.00 -31.42 10.81
C LEU A 248 3.78 -32.57 10.15
N LEU A 249 5.11 -32.53 10.19
CA LEU A 249 5.96 -33.64 9.70
C LEU A 249 5.65 -34.97 10.42
N SER A 250 5.30 -34.93 11.71
CA SER A 250 4.89 -36.12 12.47
C SER A 250 3.49 -36.66 12.12
N GLN A 251 2.73 -35.91 11.30
CA GLN A 251 1.36 -36.22 10.88
C GLN A 251 1.27 -36.61 9.40
N ASP A 252 2.36 -37.16 8.83
CA ASP A 252 2.48 -37.54 7.42
C ASP A 252 2.23 -36.37 6.43
N ILE A 253 2.49 -35.14 6.84
CA ILE A 253 2.54 -33.97 5.95
C ILE A 253 3.98 -33.82 5.46
N SER A 254 4.17 -33.80 4.14
CA SER A 254 5.47 -33.55 3.51
C SER A 254 5.75 -32.05 3.44
N ILE A 255 6.81 -31.60 4.10
CA ILE A 255 7.24 -30.20 4.08
C ILE A 255 8.74 -30.14 3.77
N ASN A 256 9.10 -29.52 2.66
CA ASN A 256 10.49 -29.17 2.35
C ASN A 256 10.75 -27.71 2.74
N THR A 257 11.85 -27.47 3.45
CA THR A 257 12.35 -26.12 3.71
C THR A 257 13.61 -25.90 2.88
N ASN A 258 13.59 -24.83 2.09
CA ASN A 258 14.63 -24.51 1.13
C ASN A 258 15.14 -23.08 1.38
N GLN A 259 16.45 -22.93 1.37
CA GLN A 259 17.11 -21.64 1.31
C GLN A 259 17.16 -21.15 -0.13
N ILE A 260 16.82 -19.88 -0.34
CA ILE A 260 16.92 -19.19 -1.63
C ILE A 260 17.86 -17.99 -1.56
N LYS A 261 18.61 -17.74 -2.63
CA LYS A 261 19.50 -16.57 -2.81
C LYS A 261 19.59 -16.21 -4.28
N PHE A 262 19.85 -14.94 -4.61
CA PHE A 262 20.24 -14.57 -5.97
C PHE A 262 21.68 -15.03 -6.25
N LYS A 263 21.94 -15.62 -7.42
CA LYS A 263 23.28 -16.08 -7.85
C LYS A 263 24.27 -14.93 -7.94
N GLU A 264 23.85 -13.80 -8.51
CA GLU A 264 24.74 -12.66 -8.77
C GLU A 264 24.97 -11.78 -7.54
N ASN A 265 24.05 -11.81 -6.57
CA ASN A 265 24.18 -11.10 -5.31
C ASN A 265 23.49 -11.85 -4.18
N GLU A 266 24.24 -12.74 -3.51
CA GLU A 266 23.69 -13.57 -2.43
C GLU A 266 23.13 -12.78 -1.24
N SER A 267 23.56 -11.52 -1.07
CA SER A 267 23.11 -10.64 0.00
C SER A 267 21.80 -9.90 -0.32
N ARG A 268 21.41 -9.89 -1.61
CA ARG A 268 20.18 -9.26 -2.09
C ARG A 268 18.97 -9.88 -1.39
N PHE A 269 18.20 -9.04 -0.72
CA PHE A 269 17.02 -9.48 0.02
C PHE A 269 15.87 -9.83 -0.95
N ILE A 270 15.29 -11.01 -0.80
CA ILE A 270 14.11 -11.46 -1.54
C ILE A 270 12.90 -11.12 -0.67
N HIS A 271 12.26 -10.01 -1.02
CA HIS A 271 11.10 -9.49 -0.29
C HIS A 271 9.77 -9.90 -0.92
N ALA A 272 9.78 -10.41 -2.15
CA ALA A 272 8.61 -10.93 -2.84
C ALA A 272 7.83 -11.95 -1.97
N LYS A 273 6.50 -11.84 -2.00
CA LYS A 273 5.57 -12.79 -1.39
C LYS A 273 4.90 -13.57 -2.50
N ILE A 274 5.17 -14.86 -2.55
CA ILE A 274 4.67 -15.76 -3.58
C ILE A 274 4.03 -16.96 -2.90
N LEU A 275 2.79 -17.25 -3.28
CA LEU A 275 2.07 -18.45 -2.92
C LEU A 275 1.63 -19.14 -4.21
N ILE A 276 2.17 -20.34 -4.47
CA ILE A 276 1.76 -21.16 -5.62
C ILE A 276 0.92 -22.33 -5.11
N ILE A 277 -0.25 -22.54 -5.69
CA ILE A 277 -1.16 -23.64 -5.36
C ILE A 277 -1.33 -24.49 -6.60
N LYS A 278 -1.00 -25.78 -6.50
CA LYS A 278 -1.21 -26.73 -7.61
C LYS A 278 -2.39 -27.64 -7.30
N THR A 279 -3.29 -27.80 -8.27
CA THR A 279 -4.38 -28.78 -8.23
C THR A 279 -4.09 -29.90 -9.25
N ASN A 280 -5.08 -30.74 -9.54
CA ASN A 280 -4.95 -31.75 -10.60
C ASN A 280 -4.84 -31.13 -12.00
N SER A 281 -5.55 -30.02 -12.21
CA SER A 281 -5.83 -29.43 -13.52
C SER A 281 -5.17 -28.07 -13.73
N ASN A 282 -4.84 -27.34 -12.64
CA ASN A 282 -4.40 -25.95 -12.72
C ASN A 282 -3.25 -25.67 -11.73
N SER A 283 -2.50 -24.62 -12.02
CA SER A 283 -1.66 -23.91 -11.07
C SER A 283 -2.24 -22.52 -10.82
N TYR A 284 -2.07 -22.02 -9.60
CA TYR A 284 -2.45 -20.69 -9.22
C TYR A 284 -1.26 -20.01 -8.56
N CYS A 285 -1.01 -18.74 -8.87
CA CYS A 285 0.00 -17.93 -8.20
C CYS A 285 -0.65 -16.69 -7.61
N LEU A 286 -0.54 -16.55 -6.29
CA LEU A 286 -0.82 -15.33 -5.57
C LEU A 286 0.48 -14.57 -5.32
N TYR A 287 0.50 -13.29 -5.69
CA TYR A 287 1.56 -12.35 -5.31
C TYR A 287 0.95 -10.98 -4.97
N GLY A 288 1.69 -10.16 -4.22
CA GLY A 288 1.23 -8.85 -3.80
C GLY A 288 1.78 -8.48 -2.43
N SER A 289 0.98 -7.79 -1.64
CA SER A 289 1.43 -7.28 -0.34
C SER A 289 1.37 -8.33 0.78
N ALA A 290 0.49 -9.33 0.70
CA ALA A 290 0.21 -10.22 1.83
C ALA A 290 1.36 -11.20 2.13
N ASN A 291 1.86 -11.16 3.37
CA ASN A 291 2.73 -12.19 3.93
C ASN A 291 1.91 -13.40 4.43
N PRO A 292 2.47 -14.63 4.46
CA PRO A 292 1.82 -15.84 5.00
C PRO A 292 1.69 -15.81 6.53
N THR A 293 0.85 -14.89 6.98
CA THR A 293 0.54 -14.55 8.37
C THR A 293 -0.97 -14.55 8.55
N PHE A 294 -1.43 -14.69 9.79
CA PHE A 294 -2.81 -14.45 10.17
C PHE A 294 -3.27 -13.05 9.76
N SER A 295 -2.49 -12.01 10.09
CA SER A 295 -2.83 -10.63 9.78
C SER A 295 -2.91 -10.33 8.29
N GLY A 296 -2.03 -10.91 7.47
CA GLY A 296 -1.99 -10.70 6.03
C GLY A 296 -2.97 -11.58 5.22
N MET A 297 -3.16 -12.84 5.59
CA MET A 297 -3.87 -13.81 4.74
C MET A 297 -5.18 -14.34 5.31
N LEU A 298 -5.39 -14.30 6.63
CA LEU A 298 -6.53 -14.92 7.32
C LEU A 298 -7.46 -13.95 8.04
N SER A 299 -7.16 -12.65 8.02
CA SER A 299 -7.97 -11.63 8.67
C SER A 299 -8.39 -10.51 7.72
N THR A 300 -9.29 -9.66 8.20
CA THR A 300 -9.68 -8.38 7.60
C THR A 300 -8.99 -7.24 8.36
N PRO A 301 -9.00 -5.99 7.83
CA PRO A 301 -8.38 -4.83 8.49
C PRO A 301 -8.89 -4.52 9.90
N GLU A 302 -10.04 -5.05 10.31
CA GLU A 302 -10.55 -4.89 11.68
C GLU A 302 -9.72 -5.63 12.73
N LYS A 303 -8.94 -6.65 12.32
CA LYS A 303 -8.11 -7.48 13.21
C LYS A 303 -6.67 -7.65 12.74
N GLY A 304 -6.39 -7.36 11.48
CA GLY A 304 -5.06 -7.47 10.91
C GLY A 304 -4.74 -6.37 9.91
N ASN A 305 -4.00 -6.75 8.87
CA ASN A 305 -3.54 -5.81 7.86
C ASN A 305 -4.67 -5.52 6.86
N LEU A 306 -4.54 -4.41 6.16
CA LEU A 306 -5.18 -4.27 4.84
C LEU A 306 -4.19 -4.74 3.78
N GLU A 307 -4.62 -5.60 2.87
CA GLU A 307 -3.78 -6.22 1.85
C GLU A 307 -4.47 -6.21 0.48
N ILE A 308 -3.65 -6.20 -0.57
CA ILE A 308 -4.08 -6.36 -1.97
C ILE A 308 -3.13 -7.30 -2.70
N CYS A 309 -3.67 -8.19 -3.52
CA CYS A 309 -2.92 -9.22 -4.22
C CYS A 309 -3.50 -9.47 -5.61
N ILE A 310 -2.68 -10.05 -6.49
CA ILE A 310 -3.12 -10.64 -7.74
C ILE A 310 -3.06 -12.15 -7.60
N LEU A 311 -4.16 -12.82 -7.98
CA LEU A 311 -4.23 -14.26 -8.17
C LEU A 311 -4.31 -14.55 -9.66
N SER A 312 -3.32 -15.25 -10.20
CA SER A 312 -3.29 -15.71 -11.59
C SER A 312 -3.46 -17.23 -11.63
N LYS A 313 -4.24 -17.73 -12.58
CA LYS A 313 -4.51 -19.14 -12.85
C LYS A 313 -3.89 -19.53 -14.20
N ASN A 314 -3.33 -20.72 -14.27
CA ASN A 314 -2.90 -21.32 -15.54
C ASN A 314 -3.19 -22.83 -15.56
N SER A 315 -3.52 -23.39 -16.72
CA SER A 315 -3.76 -24.82 -16.87
C SER A 315 -2.47 -25.64 -16.88
N ASP A 316 -1.33 -25.05 -17.23
CA ASP A 316 -0.02 -25.67 -17.04
C ASP A 316 0.39 -25.60 -15.56
N LYS A 317 0.48 -26.78 -14.95
CA LYS A 317 0.84 -26.98 -13.54
C LYS A 317 2.24 -26.45 -13.19
N LYS A 318 3.12 -26.30 -14.17
CA LYS A 318 4.50 -25.81 -13.99
C LYS A 318 4.67 -24.34 -14.39
N TYR A 319 3.61 -23.68 -14.85
CA TYR A 319 3.69 -22.33 -15.41
C TYR A 319 4.38 -21.31 -14.48
N TYR A 320 4.13 -21.40 -13.17
CA TYR A 320 4.68 -20.48 -12.18
C TYR A 320 5.97 -20.98 -11.51
N ASP A 321 6.43 -22.20 -11.78
CA ASP A 321 7.64 -22.76 -11.18
C ASP A 321 8.88 -21.87 -11.45
N PRO A 322 9.05 -21.29 -12.66
CA PRO A 322 10.16 -20.37 -12.95
C PRO A 322 10.20 -19.09 -12.11
N LEU A 323 9.15 -18.74 -11.34
CA LEU A 323 9.23 -17.60 -10.41
C LEU A 323 10.19 -17.85 -9.25
N ILE A 324 10.43 -19.12 -8.91
CA ILE A 324 11.33 -19.53 -7.81
C ILE A 324 12.48 -20.36 -8.37
N GLU A 325 12.18 -21.30 -9.28
CA GLU A 325 13.13 -22.24 -9.88
C GLU A 325 13.62 -21.72 -11.23
N ASN A 326 14.54 -20.76 -11.21
CA ASN A 326 15.15 -20.20 -12.41
C ASN A 326 16.68 -20.04 -12.28
N ASP A 327 17.31 -19.68 -13.40
CA ASP A 327 18.76 -19.55 -13.49
C ASP A 327 19.35 -18.42 -12.64
N SER A 328 18.55 -17.49 -12.11
CA SER A 328 19.03 -16.40 -11.25
C SER A 328 18.98 -16.75 -9.76
N ILE A 329 18.31 -17.83 -9.36
CA ILE A 329 18.12 -18.23 -7.96
C ILE A 329 18.90 -19.51 -7.64
N LEU A 330 19.66 -19.49 -6.54
CA LEU A 330 20.23 -20.68 -5.91
C LEU A 330 19.24 -21.23 -4.89
N ILE A 331 18.98 -22.53 -4.98
CA ILE A 331 18.09 -23.25 -4.08
C ILE A 331 18.89 -24.34 -3.38
N ASN A 332 18.93 -24.31 -2.05
CA ASN A 332 19.56 -25.35 -1.25
C ASN A 332 18.55 -25.87 -0.22
N LYS A 333 18.34 -27.18 -0.15
CA LYS A 333 17.53 -27.78 0.91
C LYS A 333 18.23 -27.61 2.25
N ILE A 334 17.49 -27.18 3.27
CA ILE A 334 18.02 -26.96 4.63
C ILE A 334 17.16 -27.71 5.66
N LYS A 335 17.74 -28.00 6.84
CA LYS A 335 16.94 -28.51 7.96
C LYS A 335 16.22 -27.36 8.65
N ILE A 336 15.05 -27.65 9.22
CA ILE A 336 14.25 -26.65 9.94
C ILE A 336 15.02 -26.06 11.13
N ASP A 337 15.84 -26.87 11.82
CA ASP A 337 16.65 -26.43 12.95
C ASP A 337 17.80 -25.48 12.53
N ASP A 338 18.17 -25.47 11.24
CA ASP A 338 19.22 -24.59 10.70
C ASP A 338 18.66 -23.21 10.30
N VAL A 339 17.34 -23.01 10.37
CA VAL A 339 16.72 -21.72 10.04
C VAL A 339 17.03 -20.70 11.13
N GLN A 340 17.87 -19.71 10.80
CA GLN A 340 18.13 -18.57 11.66
C GLN A 340 17.15 -17.44 11.33
N GLU A 341 16.57 -16.83 12.36
CA GLU A 341 15.57 -15.77 12.22
C GLU A 341 16.19 -14.40 12.48
N THR A 342 15.66 -13.37 11.83
CA THR A 342 15.96 -11.99 12.21
C THR A 342 15.17 -11.66 13.48
N THR A 343 15.85 -11.14 14.50
CA THR A 343 15.17 -10.56 15.64
C THR A 343 14.48 -9.26 15.19
N SER A 344 13.15 -9.24 15.21
CA SER A 344 12.40 -7.99 15.11
C SER A 344 12.59 -7.21 16.40
N GLU A 345 13.12 -5.99 16.30
CA GLU A 345 13.00 -5.04 17.41
C GLU A 345 11.50 -4.70 17.53
N ASN A 346 10.88 -5.16 18.62
CA ASN A 346 9.54 -4.74 18.98
C ASN A 346 9.52 -3.21 19.12
N ILE A 347 9.03 -2.51 18.10
CA ILE A 347 8.65 -1.11 18.22
C ILE A 347 7.44 -1.11 19.15
N LYS A 348 7.72 -0.82 20.42
CA LYS A 348 6.68 -0.61 21.44
C LYS A 348 5.67 0.41 20.90
N SER A 349 4.39 0.07 20.98
CA SER A 349 3.30 1.00 20.75
C SER A 349 3.49 2.23 21.63
N LYS A 350 3.70 3.39 20.98
CA LYS A 350 3.74 4.69 21.64
C LYS A 350 2.33 5.07 22.11
N LYS A 351 2.32 5.89 23.18
CA LYS A 351 1.19 6.50 23.89
C LYS A 351 -0.15 6.46 23.14
N THR A 352 -1.19 6.00 23.84
CA THR A 352 -2.59 6.20 23.46
C THR A 352 -2.82 7.67 23.12
N ILE A 353 -2.95 7.97 21.84
CA ILE A 353 -3.34 9.29 21.36
C ILE A 353 -4.81 9.46 21.76
N GLN A 354 -5.09 10.36 22.69
CA GLN A 354 -6.44 10.60 23.21
C GLN A 354 -7.29 11.42 22.24
N GLU A 355 -6.67 12.07 21.23
CA GLU A 355 -7.33 12.94 20.25
C GLU A 355 -6.87 12.71 18.82
N ASN A 356 -7.81 12.43 17.90
CA ASN A 356 -7.49 12.29 16.49
C ASN A 356 -8.04 13.46 15.67
N LEU A 357 -7.13 14.21 15.05
CA LEU A 357 -7.38 14.94 13.81
C LEU A 357 -7.56 13.94 12.66
N LEU A 358 -8.69 14.05 11.98
CA LEU A 358 -9.11 13.24 10.84
C LEU A 358 -8.77 13.87 9.50
N ASP A 359 -8.76 15.19 9.43
CA ASP A 359 -8.52 15.95 8.20
C ASP A 359 -7.97 17.35 8.51
N SER A 360 -7.26 17.92 7.53
CA SER A 360 -6.68 19.25 7.60
C SER A 360 -6.38 19.78 6.19
N TYR A 361 -7.04 20.87 5.80
CA TYR A 361 -6.81 21.50 4.50
C TYR A 361 -7.18 22.98 4.49
N LEU A 362 -6.71 23.73 3.48
CA LEU A 362 -7.07 25.13 3.27
C LEU A 362 -8.17 25.27 2.22
N GLU A 363 -9.12 26.15 2.51
CA GLU A 363 -10.07 26.73 1.55
C GLU A 363 -9.91 28.25 1.58
N GLY A 364 -9.19 28.82 0.60
CA GLY A 364 -8.75 30.21 0.68
C GLY A 364 -7.92 30.45 1.95
N LYS A 365 -8.29 31.43 2.77
CA LYS A 365 -7.63 31.75 4.06
C LYS A 365 -8.17 30.96 5.26
N SER A 366 -9.13 30.05 5.03
CA SER A 366 -9.73 29.25 6.08
C SER A 366 -9.00 27.92 6.23
N LEU A 367 -8.49 27.65 7.43
CA LEU A 367 -8.04 26.31 7.83
C LEU A 367 -9.23 25.48 8.28
N ILE A 368 -9.49 24.40 7.56
CA ILE A 368 -10.53 23.44 7.87
C ILE A 368 -9.91 22.25 8.59
N LEU A 369 -10.38 21.94 9.79
CA LEU A 369 -9.95 20.78 10.59
C LEU A 369 -11.15 19.91 10.92
N HIS A 370 -10.96 18.59 10.82
CA HIS A 370 -11.93 17.61 11.29
C HIS A 370 -11.31 16.81 12.43
N ARG A 371 -12.04 16.62 13.53
CA ARG A 371 -11.58 15.88 14.72
C ARG A 371 -12.65 14.94 15.28
N ASP A 372 -12.21 13.90 15.99
CA ASP A 372 -13.11 12.95 16.65
C ASP A 372 -13.80 13.56 17.89
N SER A 373 -13.09 14.35 18.70
CA SER A 373 -13.65 14.92 19.93
C SER A 373 -14.28 16.31 19.76
N THR A 374 -14.91 16.76 20.84
CA THR A 374 -15.52 18.08 20.96
C THR A 374 -14.97 18.89 22.14
N ILE A 375 -13.72 18.64 22.57
CA ILE A 375 -13.05 19.45 23.62
C ILE A 375 -13.23 20.94 23.31
N GLU A 376 -13.64 21.71 24.32
CA GLU A 376 -14.02 23.11 24.15
C GLU A 376 -12.81 24.02 23.97
N SER A 377 -11.81 23.91 24.85
CA SER A 377 -10.65 24.81 24.88
C SER A 377 -9.39 24.06 24.51
N PHE A 378 -8.75 24.50 23.42
CA PHE A 378 -7.52 23.91 22.91
C PHE A 378 -6.81 24.92 22.02
N ASP A 379 -5.55 24.64 21.75
CA ASP A 379 -4.73 25.39 20.83
C ASP A 379 -4.52 24.60 19.55
N VAL A 380 -4.67 25.28 18.42
CA VAL A 380 -4.26 24.77 17.11
C VAL A 380 -2.81 25.18 16.88
N ILE A 381 -1.94 24.20 16.70
CA ILE A 381 -0.51 24.42 16.46
C ILE A 381 -0.22 24.20 14.98
N LEU A 382 0.21 25.26 14.29
CA LEU A 382 0.75 25.18 12.93
C LEU A 382 2.26 25.04 13.04
N ALA A 383 2.88 24.03 12.43
CA ALA A 383 4.29 23.75 12.63
C ALA A 383 5.03 23.37 11.35
N HIS A 384 6.28 23.83 11.27
CA HIS A 384 7.28 23.38 10.32
C HIS A 384 8.29 22.44 11.00
N SER A 385 8.54 22.67 12.29
CA SER A 385 9.40 21.85 13.13
C SER A 385 8.99 22.00 14.59
N ASN A 386 9.62 21.24 15.48
CA ASN A 386 9.37 21.37 16.92
C ASN A 386 9.79 22.75 17.50
N LYS A 387 10.58 23.54 16.76
CA LYS A 387 11.07 24.86 17.19
C LYS A 387 10.40 26.01 16.45
N GLU A 388 9.67 25.73 15.39
CA GLU A 388 9.08 26.72 14.52
C GLU A 388 7.60 26.40 14.33
N PHE A 389 6.78 27.09 15.10
CA PHE A 389 5.34 26.91 15.13
C PHE A 389 4.61 28.21 15.49
N LEU A 390 3.35 28.30 15.05
CA LEU A 390 2.39 29.29 15.48
C LEU A 390 1.29 28.63 16.31
N LYS A 391 0.77 29.36 17.28
CA LYS A 391 -0.24 28.89 18.22
C LYS A 391 -1.51 29.73 18.08
N ILE A 392 -2.64 29.07 17.85
CA ILE A 392 -3.95 29.71 17.66
C ILE A 392 -4.90 29.20 18.74
N PRO A 393 -5.25 30.01 19.75
CA PRO A 393 -6.17 29.58 20.80
C PRO A 393 -7.60 29.50 20.25
N ILE A 394 -8.28 28.39 20.54
CA ILE A 394 -9.64 28.12 20.10
C ILE A 394 -10.52 27.75 21.30
N GLN A 395 -11.73 28.33 21.32
CA GLN A 395 -12.76 27.99 22.30
C GLN A 395 -14.06 27.61 21.56
N LEU A 396 -14.18 26.35 21.13
CA LEU A 396 -15.29 25.84 20.32
C LEU A 396 -15.51 24.33 20.54
N THR A 397 -16.77 23.92 20.69
CA THR A 397 -17.18 22.50 20.81
C THR A 397 -17.74 21.97 19.48
N LYS A 398 -16.94 21.99 18.41
CA LYS A 398 -17.33 21.41 17.10
C LYS A 398 -16.31 20.39 16.61
N GLN A 399 -16.79 19.36 15.91
CA GLN A 399 -15.94 18.37 15.24
C GLN A 399 -15.32 18.92 13.96
N GLU A 400 -16.08 19.70 13.19
CA GLU A 400 -15.59 20.46 12.04
C GLU A 400 -15.31 21.90 12.49
N LEU A 401 -14.07 22.34 12.28
CA LEU A 401 -13.59 23.67 12.63
C LEU A 401 -13.24 24.40 11.34
N SER A 402 -13.70 25.63 11.21
CA SER A 402 -13.28 26.56 10.16
C SER A 402 -12.64 27.77 10.83
N ILE A 403 -11.33 27.90 10.67
CA ILE A 403 -10.49 28.89 11.35
C ILE A 403 -9.97 29.87 10.30
N ASN A 404 -10.43 31.12 10.35
CA ASN A 404 -9.92 32.17 9.48
C ASN A 404 -8.51 32.56 9.91
N LEU A 405 -7.51 32.27 9.08
CA LEU A 405 -6.13 32.62 9.33
C LEU A 405 -5.90 34.11 9.04
N ASN A 406 -5.16 34.79 9.91
CA ASN A 406 -4.66 36.13 9.62
C ASN A 406 -3.52 36.07 8.57
N GLU A 407 -3.02 37.21 8.10
CA GLU A 407 -1.98 37.24 7.05
C GLU A 407 -0.70 36.49 7.44
N GLU A 408 -0.25 36.62 8.69
CA GLU A 408 0.96 35.94 9.19
C GLU A 408 0.77 34.42 9.20
N GLN A 409 -0.36 33.95 9.73
CA GLN A 409 -0.71 32.53 9.81
C GLN A 409 -0.94 31.92 8.43
N PHE A 410 -1.60 32.65 7.53
CA PHE A 410 -1.80 32.21 6.16
C PHE A 410 -0.47 32.15 5.39
N ALA A 411 0.38 33.16 5.55
CA ALA A 411 1.73 33.15 4.99
C ALA A 411 2.60 32.03 5.58
N PHE A 412 2.44 31.69 6.85
CA PHE A 412 3.11 30.54 7.47
C PHE A 412 2.76 29.25 6.72
N CYS A 413 1.48 29.05 6.39
CA CYS A 413 0.99 27.89 5.61
C CYS A 413 1.35 27.92 4.11
N SER A 414 2.11 28.91 3.62
CA SER A 414 2.55 28.96 2.22
C SER A 414 3.63 27.92 1.88
N ARG A 415 4.25 27.33 2.89
CA ARG A 415 5.17 26.18 2.76
C ARG A 415 4.59 24.95 3.45
N PRO A 416 5.18 23.75 3.26
CA PRO A 416 4.70 22.53 3.89
C PRO A 416 4.56 22.70 5.39
N THR A 417 3.31 22.65 5.86
CA THR A 417 2.94 22.87 7.26
C THR A 417 2.10 21.73 7.74
N TYR A 418 2.42 21.20 8.93
CA TYR A 418 1.55 20.26 9.62
C TYR A 418 0.88 20.91 10.82
N VAL A 419 -0.27 20.36 11.20
CA VAL A 419 -1.10 20.83 12.29
C VAL A 419 -1.31 19.73 13.32
N PHE A 420 -1.40 20.12 14.59
CA PHE A 420 -1.90 19.29 15.67
C PHE A 420 -2.61 20.16 16.72
N LEU A 421 -3.41 19.52 17.56
CA LEU A 421 -4.10 20.18 18.68
C LEU A 421 -3.29 19.97 19.96
N GLU A 422 -3.29 20.99 20.82
CA GLU A 422 -2.70 20.93 22.15
C GLU A 422 -3.73 21.42 23.18
N TYR A 423 -3.94 20.68 24.26
CA TYR A 423 -4.83 21.11 25.34
C TYR A 423 -4.35 20.58 26.69
N SER A 424 -4.87 21.15 27.77
CA SER A 424 -4.56 20.72 29.14
C SER A 424 -5.70 19.87 29.69
N ASP A 425 -5.38 18.68 30.19
CA ASP A 425 -6.29 17.83 30.97
C ASP A 425 -5.58 17.39 32.25
N ASN A 426 -6.16 17.68 33.41
CA ASN A 426 -5.58 17.34 34.73
C ASN A 426 -4.09 17.72 34.86
N GLU A 427 -3.76 18.97 34.48
CA GLU A 427 -2.38 19.53 34.48
C GLU A 427 -1.39 18.86 33.51
N LYS A 428 -1.85 17.94 32.65
CA LYS A 428 -1.05 17.33 31.59
C LYS A 428 -1.37 17.97 30.26
N VAL A 429 -0.33 18.33 29.52
CA VAL A 429 -0.45 18.73 28.12
C VAL A 429 -0.63 17.49 27.27
N ILE A 430 -1.78 17.42 26.58
CA ILE A 430 -2.10 16.37 25.62
C ILE A 430 -2.00 16.96 24.21
N GLN A 431 -1.45 16.16 23.30
CA GLN A 431 -1.37 16.48 21.88
C GLN A 431 -2.15 15.46 21.07
N SER A 432 -2.85 15.94 20.04
CA SER A 432 -3.43 15.06 19.03
C SER A 432 -2.35 14.41 18.15
N ASN A 433 -2.75 13.50 17.28
CA ASN A 433 -1.93 13.16 16.12
C ASN A 433 -1.67 14.40 15.24
N LYS A 434 -0.62 14.33 14.42
CA LYS A 434 -0.29 15.36 13.43
C LYS A 434 -0.99 15.10 12.11
N ARG A 435 -1.26 16.17 11.35
CA ARG A 435 -1.78 16.12 9.98
C ARG A 435 -1.08 17.15 9.11
N TRP A 436 -0.72 16.80 7.88
CA TRP A 436 -0.34 17.80 6.89
C TRP A 436 -1.53 18.68 6.52
N ILE A 437 -1.31 19.96 6.27
CA ILE A 437 -2.32 20.87 5.72
C ILE A 437 -2.28 20.74 4.20
N SER A 438 -3.32 20.16 3.60
CA SER A 438 -3.43 20.05 2.15
C SER A 438 -3.90 21.37 1.54
N THR A 439 -3.01 22.07 0.84
CA THR A 439 -3.33 23.35 0.18
C THR A 439 -3.98 23.12 -1.18
N GLN A 440 -4.40 24.21 -1.83
CA GLN A 440 -4.93 24.17 -3.20
C GLN A 440 -3.84 24.44 -4.24
N THR A 441 -2.56 24.52 -3.84
CA THR A 441 -1.45 24.91 -4.74
C THR A 441 -1.36 24.00 -5.96
N LEU A 442 -1.38 22.68 -5.75
CA LEU A 442 -1.43 21.69 -6.83
C LEU A 442 -2.61 21.86 -7.79
N GLU A 443 -3.78 22.15 -7.23
CA GLU A 443 -5.04 22.23 -7.98
C GLU A 443 -5.16 23.53 -8.77
N LEU A 444 -4.50 24.60 -8.31
CA LEU A 444 -4.61 25.96 -8.87
C LEU A 444 -3.40 26.37 -9.72
N THR A 445 -2.31 25.61 -9.71
CA THR A 445 -1.12 25.92 -10.52
C THR A 445 -1.44 25.65 -12.00
N PRO A 446 -1.37 26.67 -12.89
CA PRO A 446 -1.60 26.45 -14.32
C PRO A 446 -0.61 25.45 -14.90
N ARG A 447 -1.10 24.46 -15.64
CA ARG A 447 -0.29 23.37 -16.20
C ARG A 447 0.15 23.70 -17.63
N ARG A 448 1.31 23.18 -18.05
CA ARG A 448 1.79 23.38 -19.43
C ARG A 448 0.79 22.81 -20.42
N MET A 449 0.25 21.62 -20.16
CA MET A 449 -0.76 21.00 -21.02
C MET A 449 -2.08 21.79 -21.09
N ASP A 450 -2.50 22.46 -20.01
CA ASP A 450 -3.67 23.34 -20.06
C ASP A 450 -3.44 24.52 -20.99
N ILE A 451 -2.25 25.14 -20.90
CA ILE A 451 -1.85 26.24 -21.77
C ILE A 451 -1.78 25.76 -23.22
N GLU A 452 -1.19 24.60 -23.48
CA GLU A 452 -1.11 24.03 -24.82
C GLU A 452 -2.48 23.66 -25.39
N ARG A 453 -3.40 23.13 -24.57
CA ARG A 453 -4.78 22.82 -24.98
C ARG A 453 -5.54 24.08 -25.32
N ILE A 454 -5.44 25.13 -24.50
CA ILE A 454 -6.05 26.44 -24.77
C ILE A 454 -5.44 27.08 -26.04
N GLN A 455 -4.14 26.94 -26.26
CA GLN A 455 -3.48 27.43 -27.48
C GLN A 455 -3.89 26.65 -28.74
N LYS A 456 -4.31 25.39 -28.58
CA LYS A 456 -4.79 24.52 -29.66
C LYS A 456 -6.32 24.58 -29.85
N SER A 457 -7.07 25.13 -28.91
CA SER A 457 -8.50 25.45 -29.07
C SER A 457 -8.67 26.85 -29.67
N ASP A 458 -9.81 27.09 -30.34
CA ASP A 458 -10.16 28.42 -30.90
C ASP A 458 -10.56 29.45 -29.81
N GLY A 459 -9.92 29.40 -28.64
CA GLY A 459 -10.30 30.12 -27.41
C GLY A 459 -10.98 29.19 -26.42
#